data_AF-A0A9C8ZVT1-F1
#
_entry.id   AF-A0A9C8ZVT1-F1
#
_cell.length_a   1.000
_cell.length_b   1.000
_cell.length_c   1.000
_cell.angle_alpha   90.00
_cell.angle_beta   90.00
_cell.angle_gamma   90.00
#
_symmetry.space_group_name_H-M   'P 1'
#
loop_
_entity.id
_entity.type
_entity.pdbx_description
1 polymer ?
#
loop_
_entity_poly.entity_id
_entity_poly.type
_entity_poly.pdbx_seq_one_letter_code
_entity_poly.pdbx_strand_id
1 'polypeptide(L)'
;MSTEIKEFTKTEAALSDLESRYKDVPDCTTKAGYSAARNGISELRGYRVTLDKSRLALGKDARDHITAVNKEAARIIRRLTNLEDPLKAAKKTVDDEKARAIREAAEKEAARIKKIEFVIDQIKNSIFVDRTVDALKTAIDNLDIIDVSFCDEFIDVAKSHKREALDTLNRYMRSAAEFEESAKKEQERLEEIAAKQAAQQLEIDAQQAEAARKEREAQEKINIQQAAIDKAHAEIAAKQAYEEGKKAEAAPVKQEKVAIRVYKVHKVPDNREAARVKQEEEAIIADKKRFHADANILLNLSVDLHVALAKCSKYDNPESVILYNDVYHDVVDIIDRVNNSPIVLSQK
;
A
#
# COMPACT_ATOMS: atom_id res chain seq x y z
N MET A 1 -52.37 -58.49 41.39
CA MET A 1 -52.12 -59.94 41.55
C MET A 1 -50.75 -60.08 42.20
N SER A 2 -50.69 -60.28 43.51
CA SER A 2 -49.43 -60.57 44.20
C SER A 2 -49.03 -62.00 43.84
N THR A 3 -47.82 -62.23 43.34
CA THR A 3 -47.30 -63.57 43.08
C THR A 3 -46.86 -64.17 44.42
N GLU A 4 -47.73 -64.95 45.06
CA GLU A 4 -47.41 -65.65 46.31
C GLU A 4 -46.28 -66.67 46.07
N ILE A 5 -45.16 -66.49 46.77
CA ILE A 5 -44.02 -67.42 46.73
C ILE A 5 -44.23 -68.44 47.84
N LYS A 6 -44.45 -69.71 47.45
CA LYS A 6 -44.82 -70.81 48.34
C LYS A 6 -43.88 -70.97 49.54
N GLU A 7 -42.60 -70.71 49.40
CA GLU A 7 -41.59 -70.84 50.45
C GLU A 7 -41.61 -69.69 51.47
N PHE A 8 -42.31 -68.59 51.17
CA PHE A 8 -42.50 -67.46 52.09
C PHE A 8 -43.79 -67.59 52.91
N THR A 9 -44.65 -68.56 52.58
CA THR A 9 -45.95 -68.79 53.22
C THR A 9 -45.90 -68.94 54.75
N LYS A 10 -44.81 -69.46 55.33
CA LYS A 10 -44.65 -69.56 56.79
C LYS A 10 -44.46 -68.20 57.46
N THR A 11 -43.67 -67.32 56.84
CA THR A 11 -43.45 -65.95 57.35
C THR A 11 -44.70 -65.11 57.12
N GLU A 12 -45.38 -65.31 55.99
CA GLU A 12 -46.64 -64.65 55.64
C GLU A 12 -47.78 -65.07 56.58
N ALA A 13 -47.93 -66.36 56.87
CA ALA A 13 -48.92 -66.87 57.82
C ALA A 13 -48.68 -66.39 59.26
N ALA A 14 -47.43 -66.17 59.65
CA ALA A 14 -47.08 -65.64 60.97
C ALA A 14 -47.26 -64.11 61.05
N LEU A 15 -47.35 -63.40 59.92
CA LEU A 15 -47.29 -61.94 59.90
C LEU A 15 -48.48 -61.30 60.63
N SER A 16 -49.70 -61.77 60.39
CA SER A 16 -50.90 -61.23 61.05
C SER A 16 -50.89 -61.41 62.57
N ASP A 17 -50.37 -62.55 63.05
CA ASP A 17 -50.20 -62.82 64.48
C ASP A 17 -49.08 -61.96 65.09
N LEU A 18 -47.94 -61.82 64.41
CA LEU A 18 -46.85 -60.94 64.84
C LEU A 18 -47.29 -59.47 64.88
N GLU A 19 -48.05 -59.00 63.89
CA GLU A 19 -48.63 -57.66 63.84
C GLU A 19 -49.58 -57.41 65.01
N SER A 20 -50.42 -58.39 65.36
CA SER A 20 -51.32 -58.31 66.51
C SER A 20 -50.55 -58.31 67.83
N ARG A 21 -49.59 -59.23 68.00
CA ARG A 21 -48.78 -59.38 69.23
C ARG A 21 -47.87 -58.19 69.51
N TYR A 22 -47.37 -57.53 68.47
CA TYR A 22 -46.45 -56.38 68.58
C TYR A 22 -47.09 -55.06 68.18
N LYS A 23 -48.43 -54.98 68.17
CA LYS A 23 -49.18 -53.76 67.85
C LYS A 23 -48.89 -52.63 68.84
N ASP A 24 -48.84 -52.96 70.13
CA ASP A 24 -48.57 -52.02 71.21
C ASP A 24 -47.12 -52.17 71.70
N VAL A 25 -46.38 -51.07 71.74
CA VAL A 25 -44.96 -51.09 72.15
C VAL A 25 -44.87 -51.17 73.69
N PRO A 26 -44.18 -52.18 74.27
CA PRO A 26 -44.02 -52.28 75.72
C PRO A 26 -43.24 -51.10 76.32
N ASP A 27 -43.60 -50.66 77.53
CA ASP A 27 -42.86 -49.63 78.27
C ASP A 27 -41.48 -50.11 78.71
N CYS A 28 -40.47 -49.72 77.95
CA CYS A 28 -39.08 -50.11 78.14
C CYS A 28 -38.40 -49.45 79.35
N THR A 29 -39.04 -48.51 80.07
CA THR A 29 -38.51 -47.96 81.33
C THR A 29 -38.64 -48.96 82.48
N THR A 30 -39.51 -49.95 82.34
CA THR A 30 -39.65 -51.07 83.27
C THR A 30 -38.80 -52.25 82.84
N LYS A 31 -38.28 -53.02 83.81
CA LYS A 31 -37.50 -54.25 83.53
C LYS A 31 -38.30 -55.27 82.69
N ALA A 32 -39.60 -55.36 82.93
CA ALA A 32 -40.49 -56.29 82.23
C ALA A 32 -40.72 -55.85 80.77
N GLY A 33 -41.06 -54.58 80.53
CA GLY A 33 -41.28 -54.06 79.18
C GLY A 33 -40.00 -54.06 78.33
N TYR A 34 -38.84 -53.76 78.93
CA TYR A 34 -37.56 -53.88 78.22
C TYR A 34 -37.28 -55.33 77.77
N SER A 35 -37.53 -56.31 78.65
CA SER A 35 -37.35 -57.72 78.30
C SER A 35 -38.32 -58.16 77.20
N ALA A 36 -39.58 -57.70 77.24
CA ALA A 36 -40.58 -58.00 76.21
C ALA A 36 -40.19 -57.41 74.84
N ALA A 37 -39.75 -56.16 74.80
CA ALA A 37 -39.28 -55.52 73.57
C ALA A 37 -38.04 -56.20 72.98
N ARG A 38 -37.07 -56.57 73.81
CA ARG A 38 -35.88 -57.31 73.36
C ARG A 38 -36.24 -58.65 72.71
N ASN A 39 -37.15 -59.39 73.34
CA ASN A 39 -37.60 -60.68 72.83
C ASN A 39 -38.38 -60.53 71.52
N GLY A 40 -39.26 -59.53 71.42
CA GLY A 40 -40.00 -59.24 70.19
C GLY A 40 -39.11 -58.83 69.02
N ILE A 41 -38.11 -57.97 69.26
CA ILE A 41 -37.10 -57.63 68.24
C ILE A 41 -36.33 -58.87 67.79
N SER A 42 -35.98 -59.76 68.71
CA SER A 42 -35.28 -61.00 68.38
C SER A 42 -36.15 -61.94 67.53
N GLU A 43 -37.43 -62.09 67.85
CA GLU A 43 -38.39 -62.90 67.08
C GLU A 43 -38.59 -62.34 65.66
N LEU A 44 -38.91 -61.04 65.54
CA LEU A 44 -39.08 -60.37 64.24
C LEU A 44 -37.81 -60.44 63.38
N ARG A 45 -36.64 -60.26 63.99
CA ARG A 45 -35.35 -60.42 63.30
C ARG A 45 -35.15 -61.86 62.81
N GLY A 46 -35.56 -62.85 63.60
CA GLY A 46 -35.51 -64.27 63.22
C GLY A 46 -36.32 -64.56 61.95
N TYR A 47 -37.55 -64.05 61.87
CA TYR A 47 -38.39 -64.16 60.67
C TYR A 47 -37.77 -63.45 59.47
N ARG A 48 -37.25 -62.22 59.64
CA ARG A 48 -36.58 -61.48 58.55
C ARG A 48 -35.35 -62.22 58.01
N VAL A 49 -34.48 -62.70 58.90
CA VAL A 49 -33.27 -63.46 58.50
C VAL A 49 -33.65 -64.74 57.77
N THR A 50 -34.69 -65.43 58.21
CA THR A 50 -35.17 -66.67 57.57
C THR A 50 -35.73 -66.39 56.17
N LEU A 51 -36.53 -65.34 56.04
CA LEU A 51 -37.08 -64.90 54.74
C LEU A 51 -35.95 -64.51 53.77
N ASP A 52 -34.96 -63.74 54.22
CA ASP A 52 -33.81 -63.36 53.39
C ASP A 52 -32.96 -64.57 52.98
N LYS A 53 -32.76 -65.54 53.87
CA LYS A 53 -32.09 -66.80 53.53
C LYS A 53 -32.86 -67.57 52.45
N SER A 54 -34.18 -67.67 52.58
CA SER A 54 -35.04 -68.31 51.58
C SER A 54 -34.99 -67.57 50.23
N ARG A 55 -35.04 -66.22 50.23
CA ARG A 55 -34.89 -65.39 49.02
C ARG A 55 -33.54 -65.59 48.33
N LEU A 56 -32.47 -65.66 49.12
CA LEU A 56 -31.13 -65.89 48.59
C LEU A 56 -30.99 -67.32 48.04
N ALA A 57 -31.52 -68.33 48.73
CA ALA A 57 -31.50 -69.72 48.30
C ALA A 57 -32.30 -69.94 47.01
N LEU A 58 -33.54 -69.45 46.93
CA LEU A 58 -34.39 -69.56 45.74
C LEU A 58 -33.78 -68.89 44.51
N GLY A 59 -33.17 -67.73 44.69
CA GLY A 59 -32.51 -67.01 43.60
C GLY A 59 -31.09 -67.47 43.28
N LYS A 60 -30.56 -68.48 43.99
CA LYS A 60 -29.15 -68.89 43.85
C LYS A 60 -28.86 -69.39 42.44
N ASP A 61 -29.63 -70.35 41.94
CA ASP A 61 -29.39 -70.97 40.64
C ASP A 61 -29.51 -69.96 39.49
N ALA A 62 -30.45 -69.01 39.59
CA ALA A 62 -30.58 -67.91 38.63
C ALA A 62 -29.36 -66.98 38.64
N ARG A 63 -28.85 -66.59 39.81
CA ARG A 63 -27.65 -65.75 39.93
C ARG A 63 -26.40 -66.47 39.43
N ASP A 64 -26.27 -67.75 39.75
CA ASP A 64 -25.15 -68.58 39.29
C ASP A 64 -25.19 -68.74 37.77
N HIS A 65 -26.37 -68.98 37.20
CA HIS A 65 -26.57 -69.06 35.75
C HIS A 65 -26.22 -67.74 35.05
N ILE A 66 -26.75 -66.61 35.51
CA ILE A 66 -26.43 -65.28 34.95
C ILE A 66 -24.93 -65.01 35.02
N THR A 67 -24.29 -65.35 36.14
CA THR A 67 -22.84 -65.18 36.32
C THR A 67 -22.06 -66.04 35.32
N ALA A 68 -22.48 -67.29 35.11
CA ALA A 68 -21.87 -68.19 34.13
C ALA A 68 -22.04 -67.68 32.69
N VAL A 69 -23.24 -67.21 32.33
CA VAL A 69 -23.54 -66.62 31.01
C VAL A 69 -22.67 -65.39 30.76
N ASN A 70 -22.59 -64.46 31.71
CA ASN A 70 -21.79 -63.25 31.57
C ASN A 70 -20.29 -63.58 31.43
N LYS A 71 -19.79 -64.54 32.20
CA LYS A 71 -18.40 -65.01 32.12
C LYS A 71 -18.10 -65.60 30.74
N GLU A 72 -19.01 -66.42 30.21
CA GLU A 72 -18.83 -67.04 28.90
C GLU A 72 -18.95 -66.03 27.75
N ALA A 73 -19.88 -65.08 27.85
CA ALA A 73 -19.99 -63.96 26.92
C ALA A 73 -18.71 -63.14 26.88
N ALA A 74 -18.13 -62.79 28.04
CA ALA A 74 -16.86 -62.07 28.11
C ALA A 74 -15.70 -62.86 27.48
N ARG A 75 -15.66 -64.20 27.69
CA ARG A 75 -14.67 -65.08 27.05
C ARG A 75 -14.79 -65.07 25.52
N ILE A 76 -16.02 -65.15 25.01
CA ILE A 76 -16.30 -65.13 23.56
C ILE A 76 -15.97 -63.77 22.97
N ILE A 77 -16.42 -62.66 23.59
CA ILE A 77 -16.12 -61.30 23.14
C ILE A 77 -14.61 -61.10 23.06
N ARG A 78 -13.85 -61.46 24.10
CA ARG A 78 -12.38 -61.35 24.08
C ARG A 78 -11.76 -62.12 22.91
N ARG A 79 -12.26 -63.33 22.61
CA ARG A 79 -11.77 -64.13 21.48
C ARG A 79 -12.12 -63.47 20.14
N LEU A 80 -13.30 -62.89 20.00
CA LEU A 80 -13.71 -62.16 18.80
C LEU A 80 -12.87 -60.90 18.60
N THR A 81 -12.65 -60.11 19.66
CA THR A 81 -11.79 -58.91 19.60
C THR A 81 -10.37 -59.26 19.20
N ASN A 82 -9.79 -60.33 19.76
CA ASN A 82 -8.44 -60.79 19.37
C ASN A 82 -8.35 -61.20 17.88
N LEU A 83 -9.45 -61.60 17.25
CA LEU A 83 -9.51 -61.90 15.82
C LEU A 83 -9.77 -60.63 14.98
N GLU A 84 -10.57 -59.71 15.49
CA GLU A 84 -10.96 -58.46 14.82
C GLU A 84 -9.81 -57.44 14.78
N ASP A 85 -9.07 -57.28 15.88
CA ASP A 85 -8.00 -56.31 16.02
C ASP A 85 -6.92 -56.41 14.92
N PRO A 86 -6.35 -57.60 14.59
CA PRO A 86 -5.40 -57.70 13.49
C PRO A 86 -6.03 -57.40 12.13
N LEU A 87 -7.30 -57.71 11.91
CA LEU A 87 -8.01 -57.36 10.66
C LEU A 87 -8.21 -55.85 10.55
N LYS A 88 -8.59 -55.17 11.64
CA LYS A 88 -8.66 -53.70 11.72
C LYS A 88 -7.31 -53.06 11.43
N ALA A 89 -6.24 -53.59 12.03
CA ALA A 89 -4.89 -53.09 11.80
C ALA A 89 -4.48 -53.23 10.32
N ALA A 90 -4.70 -54.41 9.72
CA ALA A 90 -4.38 -54.65 8.31
C ALA A 90 -5.19 -53.74 7.36
N LYS A 91 -6.51 -53.58 7.60
CA LYS A 91 -7.35 -52.65 6.84
C LYS A 91 -6.82 -51.21 6.94
N LYS A 92 -6.49 -50.77 8.15
CA LYS A 92 -5.99 -49.42 8.41
C LYS A 92 -4.70 -49.14 7.62
N THR A 93 -3.75 -50.08 7.60
CA THR A 93 -2.52 -49.93 6.82
C THR A 93 -2.81 -49.67 5.34
N VAL A 94 -3.71 -50.45 4.72
CA VAL A 94 -4.07 -50.30 3.31
C VAL A 94 -4.79 -48.97 3.05
N ASP A 95 -5.71 -48.57 3.93
CA ASP A 95 -6.44 -47.31 3.80
C ASP A 95 -5.49 -46.10 3.95
N ASP A 96 -4.56 -46.14 4.90
CA ASP A 96 -3.57 -45.10 5.13
C ASP A 96 -2.60 -44.97 3.94
N GLU A 97 -2.18 -46.08 3.32
CA GLU A 97 -1.37 -46.10 2.10
C GLU A 97 -2.11 -45.50 0.91
N LYS A 98 -3.38 -45.87 0.69
CA LYS A 98 -4.23 -45.28 -0.36
C LYS A 98 -4.41 -43.78 -0.13
N ALA A 99 -4.71 -43.38 1.11
CA ALA A 99 -4.85 -41.96 1.46
C ALA A 99 -3.54 -41.18 1.28
N ARG A 100 -2.38 -41.80 1.52
CA ARG A 100 -1.08 -41.20 1.22
C ARG A 100 -0.87 -41.04 -0.28
N ALA A 101 -1.10 -42.09 -1.07
CA ALA A 101 -0.94 -42.05 -2.52
C ALA A 101 -1.85 -40.98 -3.17
N ILE A 102 -3.10 -40.86 -2.71
CA ILE A 102 -4.01 -39.81 -3.17
C ILE A 102 -3.48 -38.41 -2.82
N ARG A 103 -2.99 -38.21 -1.59
CA ARG A 103 -2.41 -36.93 -1.17
C ARG A 103 -1.16 -36.57 -1.98
N GLU A 104 -0.23 -37.51 -2.15
CA GLU A 104 0.98 -37.29 -2.94
C GLU A 104 0.66 -36.98 -4.41
N ALA A 105 -0.34 -37.65 -5.00
CA ALA A 105 -0.79 -37.34 -6.35
C ALA A 105 -1.42 -35.94 -6.44
N ALA A 106 -2.27 -35.57 -5.48
CA ALA A 106 -2.88 -34.24 -5.42
C ALA A 106 -1.83 -33.13 -5.20
N GLU A 107 -0.82 -33.36 -4.37
CA GLU A 107 0.28 -32.42 -4.14
C GLU A 107 1.15 -32.24 -5.39
N LYS A 108 1.47 -33.33 -6.10
CA LYS A 108 2.19 -33.26 -7.39
C LYS A 108 1.40 -32.48 -8.43
N GLU A 109 0.10 -32.72 -8.51
CA GLU A 109 -0.77 -32.01 -9.46
C GLU A 109 -0.91 -30.53 -9.10
N ALA A 110 -1.11 -30.21 -7.82
CA ALA A 110 -1.12 -28.83 -7.36
C ALA A 110 0.22 -28.11 -7.62
N ALA A 111 1.35 -28.80 -7.47
CA ALA A 111 2.66 -28.26 -7.81
C ALA A 111 2.83 -28.02 -9.31
N ARG A 112 2.30 -28.93 -10.16
CA ARG A 112 2.28 -28.77 -11.63
C ARG A 112 1.47 -27.53 -12.01
N ILE A 113 0.24 -27.40 -11.50
CA ILE A 113 -0.65 -26.27 -11.78
C ILE A 113 -0.01 -24.96 -11.32
N LYS A 114 0.55 -24.89 -10.11
CA LYS A 114 1.26 -23.68 -9.62
C LYS A 114 2.42 -23.26 -10.52
N LYS A 115 3.17 -24.22 -11.08
CA LYS A 115 4.25 -23.92 -12.02
C LYS A 115 3.71 -23.32 -13.33
N ILE A 116 2.59 -23.83 -13.82
CA ILE A 116 1.92 -23.31 -15.01
C ILE A 116 1.39 -21.90 -14.75
N GLU A 117 0.69 -21.69 -13.64
CA GLU A 117 0.19 -20.38 -13.21
C GLU A 117 1.32 -19.36 -13.08
N PHE A 118 2.43 -19.74 -12.46
CA PHE A 118 3.61 -18.88 -12.33
C PHE A 118 4.15 -18.43 -13.70
N VAL A 119 4.22 -19.32 -14.69
CA VAL A 119 4.67 -18.93 -16.05
C VAL A 119 3.65 -18.02 -16.74
N ILE A 120 2.36 -18.28 -16.59
CA ILE A 120 1.31 -17.41 -17.12
C ILE A 120 1.40 -16.01 -16.48
N ASP A 121 1.67 -15.92 -15.18
CA ASP A 121 1.80 -14.64 -14.49
C ASP A 121 3.10 -13.91 -14.89
N GLN A 122 4.20 -14.63 -15.13
CA GLN A 122 5.40 -14.01 -15.72
C GLN A 122 5.11 -13.39 -17.09
N ILE A 123 4.35 -14.09 -17.94
CA ILE A 123 3.92 -13.58 -19.25
C ILE A 123 3.07 -12.32 -19.10
N LYS A 124 2.11 -12.31 -18.16
CA LYS A 124 1.28 -11.13 -17.91
C LYS A 124 2.12 -9.95 -17.40
N ASN A 125 3.08 -10.22 -16.53
CA ASN A 125 3.87 -9.18 -15.88
C ASN A 125 5.01 -8.64 -16.76
N SER A 126 5.35 -9.29 -17.87
CA SER A 126 6.41 -8.84 -18.78
C SER A 126 6.13 -7.49 -19.45
N ILE A 127 4.89 -7.00 -19.40
CA ILE A 127 4.49 -5.68 -19.94
C ILE A 127 4.92 -4.51 -19.04
N PHE A 128 5.23 -4.77 -17.76
CA PHE A 128 5.64 -3.79 -16.77
C PHE A 128 7.16 -3.61 -16.79
N VAL A 129 7.64 -2.96 -17.84
CA VAL A 129 9.06 -2.62 -18.03
C VAL A 129 9.18 -1.14 -18.40
N ASP A 130 10.37 -0.59 -18.14
CA ASP A 130 10.70 0.77 -18.55
C ASP A 130 10.43 0.98 -20.03
N ARG A 131 9.90 2.14 -20.39
CA ARG A 131 9.47 2.48 -21.76
C ARG A 131 10.62 2.93 -22.66
N THR A 132 11.82 2.43 -22.41
CA THR A 132 12.99 2.65 -23.26
C THR A 132 13.08 1.55 -24.32
N VAL A 133 13.67 1.86 -25.48
CA VAL A 133 13.76 0.90 -26.59
C VAL A 133 14.53 -0.36 -26.18
N ASP A 134 15.61 -0.23 -25.40
CA ASP A 134 16.45 -1.36 -24.99
C ASP A 134 15.76 -2.28 -23.96
N ALA A 135 15.04 -1.70 -22.98
CA ALA A 135 14.27 -2.48 -22.01
C ALA A 135 13.12 -3.23 -22.68
N LEU A 136 12.43 -2.57 -23.63
CA LEU A 136 11.33 -3.18 -24.38
C LEU A 136 11.82 -4.32 -25.29
N LYS A 137 12.96 -4.16 -25.97
CA LYS A 137 13.58 -5.25 -26.76
C LYS A 137 13.91 -6.45 -25.89
N THR A 138 14.58 -6.22 -24.76
CA THR A 138 14.94 -7.28 -23.81
C THR A 138 13.70 -8.01 -23.31
N ALA A 139 12.61 -7.29 -23.02
CA ALA A 139 11.35 -7.88 -22.59
C ALA A 139 10.69 -8.73 -23.68
N ILE A 140 10.71 -8.27 -24.94
CA ILE A 140 10.20 -9.02 -26.10
C ILE A 140 11.00 -10.31 -26.30
N ASP A 141 12.33 -10.22 -26.31
CA ASP A 141 13.20 -11.37 -26.53
C ASP A 141 13.02 -12.42 -25.42
N ASN A 142 12.97 -11.98 -24.16
CA ASN A 142 12.68 -12.86 -23.02
C ASN A 142 11.32 -13.53 -23.15
N LEU A 143 10.29 -12.78 -23.56
CA LEU A 143 8.95 -13.31 -23.72
C LEU A 143 8.87 -14.33 -24.87
N ASP A 144 9.59 -14.10 -25.96
CA ASP A 144 9.59 -14.99 -27.11
C ASP A 144 10.24 -16.35 -26.79
N ILE A 145 11.29 -16.35 -25.95
CA ILE A 145 11.97 -17.55 -25.46
C ILE A 145 11.08 -18.42 -24.56
N ILE A 146 10.09 -17.84 -23.86
CA ILE A 146 9.20 -18.61 -22.96
C ILE A 146 8.40 -19.63 -23.77
N ASP A 147 8.72 -20.92 -23.61
CA ASP A 147 7.93 -22.01 -24.18
C ASP A 147 6.69 -22.27 -23.33
N VAL A 148 5.51 -22.13 -23.94
CA VAL A 148 4.21 -22.38 -23.31
C VAL A 148 3.62 -23.75 -23.67
N SER A 149 4.35 -24.57 -24.43
CA SER A 149 3.88 -25.88 -24.89
C SER A 149 3.66 -26.88 -23.75
N PHE A 150 4.35 -26.69 -22.62
CA PHE A 150 4.20 -27.54 -21.43
C PHE A 150 2.95 -27.22 -20.59
N CYS A 151 2.19 -26.17 -20.92
CA CYS A 151 1.05 -25.73 -20.12
C CYS A 151 -0.23 -26.59 -20.31
N ASP A 152 -0.15 -27.75 -20.98
CA ASP A 152 -1.21 -28.74 -21.13
C ASP A 152 -2.62 -28.13 -21.34
N GLU A 153 -3.51 -28.25 -20.36
CA GLU A 153 -4.90 -27.74 -20.43
C GLU A 153 -5.01 -26.21 -20.44
N PHE A 154 -3.95 -25.50 -20.05
CA PHE A 154 -3.85 -24.04 -20.06
C PHE A 154 -3.09 -23.50 -21.28
N ILE A 155 -2.74 -24.35 -22.26
CA ILE A 155 -1.93 -23.95 -23.41
C ILE A 155 -2.56 -22.80 -24.21
N ASP A 156 -3.88 -22.82 -24.43
CA ASP A 156 -4.57 -21.80 -25.21
C ASP A 156 -4.58 -20.45 -24.48
N VAL A 157 -4.79 -20.48 -23.16
CA VAL A 157 -4.76 -19.29 -22.31
C VAL A 157 -3.34 -18.69 -22.28
N ALA A 158 -2.32 -19.52 -22.09
CA ALA A 158 -0.92 -19.09 -22.08
C ALA A 158 -0.51 -18.49 -23.44
N LYS A 159 -0.92 -19.10 -24.55
CA LYS A 159 -0.69 -18.57 -25.91
C LYS A 159 -1.40 -17.23 -26.13
N SER A 160 -2.64 -17.07 -25.66
CA SER A 160 -3.36 -15.79 -25.77
C SER A 160 -2.61 -14.69 -25.03
N HIS A 161 -2.26 -14.91 -23.76
CA HIS A 161 -1.53 -13.93 -22.96
C HIS A 161 -0.15 -13.62 -23.54
N LYS A 162 0.59 -14.61 -24.05
CA LYS A 162 1.88 -14.38 -24.71
C LYS A 162 1.72 -13.47 -25.93
N ARG A 163 0.71 -13.73 -26.76
CA ARG A 163 0.41 -12.91 -27.94
C ARG A 163 0.04 -11.47 -27.54
N GLU A 164 -0.87 -11.30 -26.59
CA GLU A 164 -1.32 -9.99 -26.12
C GLU A 164 -0.18 -9.16 -25.50
N ALA A 165 0.70 -9.81 -24.73
CA ALA A 165 1.87 -9.17 -24.14
C ALA A 165 2.89 -8.76 -25.22
N LEU A 166 3.18 -9.63 -26.20
CA LEU A 166 4.04 -9.29 -27.34
C LEU A 166 3.47 -8.13 -28.17
N ASP A 167 2.18 -8.14 -28.48
CA ASP A 167 1.53 -7.07 -29.24
C ASP A 167 1.59 -5.74 -28.48
N THR A 168 1.45 -5.79 -27.16
CA THR A 168 1.52 -4.60 -26.30
C THR A 168 2.93 -4.04 -26.20
N LEU A 169 3.93 -4.89 -25.97
CA LEU A 169 5.34 -4.50 -25.96
C LEU A 169 5.79 -3.93 -27.32
N ASN A 170 5.36 -4.55 -28.43
CA ASN A 170 5.65 -4.04 -29.77
C ASN A 170 5.03 -2.66 -30.03
N ARG A 171 3.81 -2.39 -29.52
CA ARG A 171 3.20 -1.06 -29.59
C ARG A 171 4.00 -0.03 -28.80
N TYR A 172 4.43 -0.37 -27.59
CA TYR A 172 5.28 0.51 -26.80
C TYR A 172 6.63 0.75 -27.46
N MET A 173 7.23 -0.27 -28.08
CA MET A 173 8.53 -0.13 -28.75
C MET A 173 8.46 0.83 -29.92
N ARG A 174 7.38 0.76 -30.73
CA ARG A 174 7.16 1.72 -31.83
C ARG A 174 7.00 3.14 -31.32
N SER A 175 6.18 3.33 -30.28
CA SER A 175 5.97 4.65 -29.68
C SER A 175 7.25 5.23 -29.05
N ALA A 176 8.07 4.41 -28.39
CA ALA A 176 9.35 4.82 -27.82
C ALA A 176 10.35 5.22 -28.91
N ALA A 177 10.42 4.45 -30.01
CA ALA A 177 11.29 4.77 -31.14
C ALA A 177 10.89 6.08 -31.82
N GLU A 178 9.59 6.33 -32.01
CA GLU A 178 9.07 7.60 -32.55
C GLU A 178 9.41 8.79 -31.64
N PHE A 179 9.30 8.62 -30.31
CA PHE A 179 9.69 9.65 -29.35
C PHE A 179 11.19 9.94 -29.40
N GLU A 180 12.05 8.93 -29.43
CA GLU A 180 13.50 9.12 -29.55
C GLU A 180 13.90 9.81 -30.85
N GLU A 181 13.27 9.45 -31.99
CA GLU A 181 13.54 10.07 -33.27
C GLU A 181 13.10 11.55 -33.30
N SER A 182 11.91 11.85 -32.75
CA SER A 182 11.43 13.23 -32.65
C SER A 182 12.28 14.09 -31.71
N ALA A 183 12.74 13.54 -30.58
CA ALA A 183 13.64 14.22 -29.65
C ALA A 183 14.98 14.55 -30.31
N LYS A 184 15.55 13.61 -31.09
CA LYS A 184 16.78 13.86 -31.87
C LYS A 184 16.58 14.97 -32.90
N LYS A 185 15.50 14.91 -33.67
CA LYS A 185 15.16 15.95 -34.65
C LYS A 185 14.99 17.32 -34.01
N GLU A 186 14.33 17.41 -32.87
CA GLU A 186 14.17 18.69 -32.16
C GLU A 186 15.50 19.20 -31.61
N GLN A 187 16.34 18.32 -31.08
CA GLN A 187 17.68 18.68 -30.63
C GLN A 187 18.55 19.22 -31.78
N GLU A 188 18.54 18.57 -32.94
CA GLU A 188 19.22 19.05 -34.15
C GLU A 188 18.71 20.45 -34.58
N ARG A 189 17.40 20.71 -34.48
CA ARG A 189 16.83 22.03 -34.79
C ARG A 189 17.26 23.10 -33.80
N LEU A 190 17.32 22.77 -32.51
CA LEU A 190 17.80 23.69 -31.48
C LEU A 190 19.28 24.02 -31.67
N GLU A 191 20.10 23.04 -32.02
CA GLU A 191 21.52 23.23 -32.35
C GLU A 191 21.69 24.11 -33.60
N GLU A 192 20.88 23.93 -34.64
CA GLU A 192 20.90 24.77 -35.84
C GLU A 192 20.48 26.23 -35.53
N ILE A 193 19.44 26.43 -34.71
CA ILE A 193 19.00 27.75 -34.27
C ILE A 193 20.09 28.42 -33.44
N ALA A 194 20.69 27.70 -32.49
CA ALA A 194 21.78 28.21 -31.65
C ALA A 194 23.00 28.60 -32.51
N ALA A 195 23.36 27.79 -33.51
CA ALA A 195 24.44 28.11 -34.44
C ALA A 195 24.13 29.37 -35.27
N LYS A 196 22.89 29.53 -35.76
CA LYS A 196 22.47 30.74 -36.48
C LYS A 196 22.49 31.98 -35.60
N GLN A 197 22.01 31.87 -34.36
CA GLN A 197 22.03 32.97 -33.40
C GLN A 197 23.46 33.37 -33.04
N ALA A 198 24.36 32.41 -32.84
CA ALA A 198 25.78 32.68 -32.59
C ALA A 198 26.44 33.38 -33.78
N ALA A 199 26.16 32.96 -35.02
CA ALA A 199 26.68 33.61 -36.22
C ALA A 199 26.14 35.04 -36.37
N GLN A 200 24.84 35.26 -36.16
CA GLN A 200 24.23 36.59 -36.18
C GLN A 200 24.81 37.51 -35.11
N GLN A 201 25.05 36.99 -33.90
CA GLN A 201 25.66 37.77 -32.82
C GLN A 201 27.08 38.21 -33.19
N LEU A 202 27.89 37.32 -33.79
CA LEU A 202 29.23 37.68 -34.27
C LEU A 202 29.20 38.76 -35.37
N GLU A 203 28.22 38.71 -36.28
CA GLU A 203 28.05 39.75 -37.29
C GLU A 203 27.65 41.10 -36.67
N ILE A 204 26.72 41.10 -35.71
CA ILE A 204 26.31 42.29 -34.98
C ILE A 204 27.49 42.87 -34.21
N ASP A 205 28.25 42.04 -33.50
CA ASP A 205 29.43 42.45 -32.73
C ASP A 205 30.50 43.06 -33.65
N ALA A 206 30.72 42.47 -34.83
CA ALA A 206 31.64 43.01 -35.84
C ALA A 206 31.16 44.37 -36.40
N GLN A 207 29.87 44.50 -36.69
CA GLN A 207 29.27 45.78 -37.13
C GLN A 207 29.36 46.86 -36.06
N GLN A 208 29.09 46.51 -34.79
CA GLN A 208 29.23 47.43 -33.66
C GLN A 208 30.68 47.85 -33.44
N ALA A 209 31.64 46.92 -33.58
CA ALA A 209 33.06 47.24 -33.49
C ALA A 209 33.52 48.18 -34.61
N GLU A 210 33.05 47.98 -35.85
CA GLU A 210 33.35 48.87 -36.97
C GLU A 210 32.70 50.25 -36.79
N ALA A 211 31.43 50.29 -36.35
CA ALA A 211 30.74 51.54 -36.05
C ALA A 211 31.43 52.32 -34.93
N ALA A 212 31.83 51.65 -33.84
CA ALA A 212 32.58 52.25 -32.76
C ALA A 212 33.95 52.78 -33.22
N ARG A 213 34.60 52.10 -34.18
CA ARG A 213 35.85 52.60 -34.77
C ARG A 213 35.62 53.87 -35.58
N LYS A 214 34.59 53.91 -36.42
CA LYS A 214 34.20 55.10 -37.20
C LYS A 214 33.80 56.27 -36.30
N GLU A 215 33.08 56.01 -35.22
CA GLU A 215 32.72 57.04 -34.23
C GLU A 215 33.96 57.59 -33.52
N ARG A 216 34.92 56.75 -33.12
CA ARG A 216 36.20 57.21 -32.55
C ARG A 216 36.99 58.06 -33.53
N GLU A 217 37.11 57.62 -34.78
CA GLU A 217 37.79 58.37 -35.85
C GLU A 217 37.08 59.72 -36.14
N ALA A 218 35.76 59.76 -36.11
CA ALA A 218 34.98 60.99 -36.28
C ALA A 218 35.13 61.93 -35.07
N GLN A 219 35.07 61.39 -33.86
CA GLN A 219 35.24 62.15 -32.62
C GLN A 219 36.65 62.74 -32.53
N GLU A 220 37.67 62.00 -32.95
CA GLU A 220 39.05 62.49 -33.02
C GLU A 220 39.18 63.66 -34.00
N LYS A 221 38.54 63.59 -35.18
CA LYS A 221 38.48 64.73 -36.12
C LYS A 221 37.76 65.94 -35.54
N ILE A 222 36.64 65.74 -34.86
CA ILE A 222 35.91 66.83 -34.18
C ILE A 222 36.78 67.45 -33.09
N ASN A 223 37.48 66.63 -32.28
CA ASN A 223 38.38 67.12 -31.23
C ASN A 223 39.54 67.93 -31.82
N ILE A 224 40.12 67.51 -32.95
CA ILE A 224 41.17 68.27 -33.67
C ILE A 224 40.63 69.60 -34.18
N GLN A 225 39.43 69.61 -34.77
CA GLN A 225 38.78 70.84 -35.24
C GLN A 225 38.47 71.79 -34.08
N GLN A 226 37.93 71.27 -32.98
CA GLN A 226 37.63 72.05 -31.78
C GLN A 226 38.90 72.64 -31.18
N ALA A 227 39.99 71.87 -31.07
CA ALA A 227 41.28 72.38 -30.60
C ALA A 227 41.85 73.48 -31.52
N ALA A 228 41.64 73.40 -32.83
CA ALA A 228 42.03 74.45 -33.77
C ALA A 228 41.17 75.72 -33.63
N ILE A 229 39.86 75.55 -33.45
CA ILE A 229 38.91 76.63 -33.18
C ILE A 229 39.26 77.32 -31.85
N ASP A 230 39.51 76.55 -30.78
CA ASP A 230 39.88 77.06 -29.46
C ASP A 230 41.22 77.82 -29.52
N LYS A 231 42.19 77.35 -30.30
CA LYS A 231 43.46 78.07 -30.55
C LYS A 231 43.22 79.40 -31.29
N ALA A 232 42.34 79.40 -32.31
CA ALA A 232 41.99 80.61 -33.03
C ALA A 232 41.22 81.62 -32.14
N HIS A 233 40.30 81.14 -31.29
CA HIS A 233 39.63 81.97 -30.30
C HIS A 233 40.59 82.50 -29.24
N ALA A 234 41.58 81.71 -28.79
CA ALA A 234 42.62 82.17 -27.89
C ALA A 234 43.50 83.25 -28.53
N GLU A 235 43.84 83.13 -29.82
CA GLU A 235 44.57 84.17 -30.56
C GLU A 235 43.74 85.44 -30.80
N ILE A 236 42.44 85.31 -31.08
CA ILE A 236 41.52 86.46 -31.21
C ILE A 236 41.33 87.14 -29.85
N ALA A 237 41.15 86.38 -28.77
CA ALA A 237 41.02 86.89 -27.41
C ALA A 237 42.33 87.57 -26.94
N ALA A 238 43.49 87.02 -27.29
CA ALA A 238 44.78 87.67 -27.02
C ALA A 238 44.94 89.00 -27.78
N LYS A 239 44.46 89.08 -29.03
CA LYS A 239 44.44 90.32 -29.82
C LYS A 239 43.43 91.33 -29.29
N GLN A 240 42.24 90.88 -28.88
CA GLN A 240 41.21 91.73 -28.28
C GLN A 240 41.64 92.25 -26.90
N ALA A 241 42.29 91.44 -26.06
CA ALA A 241 42.87 91.90 -24.79
C ALA A 241 44.01 92.92 -25.00
N TYR A 242 44.79 92.79 -26.08
CA TYR A 242 45.81 93.77 -26.46
C TYR A 242 45.19 95.08 -27.00
N GLU A 243 44.06 95.02 -27.70
CA GLU A 243 43.35 96.21 -28.20
C GLU A 243 42.48 96.90 -27.13
N GLU A 244 41.85 96.14 -26.22
CA GLU A 244 41.09 96.65 -25.08
C GLU A 244 42.00 97.28 -24.02
N GLY A 245 43.24 96.79 -23.89
CA GLY A 245 44.30 97.48 -23.14
C GLY A 245 44.73 98.84 -23.72
N LYS A 246 44.35 99.15 -24.99
CA LYS A 246 44.64 100.43 -25.66
C LYS A 246 43.44 101.37 -25.80
N LYS A 247 42.22 100.94 -25.44
CA LYS A 247 40.98 101.72 -25.64
C LYS A 247 40.08 101.77 -24.40
N ALA A 248 40.64 101.62 -23.20
CA ALA A 248 39.94 101.78 -21.92
C ALA A 248 40.32 103.08 -21.17
N GLU A 249 40.51 104.18 -21.90
CA GLU A 249 40.51 105.55 -21.36
C GLU A 249 39.61 106.45 -22.22
N ALA A 250 38.29 106.19 -22.20
CA ALA A 250 37.21 107.16 -22.48
C ALA A 250 35.83 106.45 -22.49
N ALA A 251 35.02 106.75 -21.46
CA ALA A 251 33.54 106.88 -21.33
C ALA A 251 32.57 106.43 -22.48
N PRO A 252 31.23 106.44 -22.28
CA PRO A 252 30.36 105.90 -21.21
C PRO A 252 29.11 105.11 -21.76
N VAL A 253 28.34 104.47 -20.87
CA VAL A 253 26.85 104.30 -20.84
C VAL A 253 26.04 103.58 -21.97
N LYS A 254 25.11 102.69 -21.50
CA LYS A 254 23.75 102.30 -22.00
C LYS A 254 23.48 100.92 -22.65
N GLN A 255 22.50 100.25 -22.01
CA GLN A 255 21.33 99.50 -22.52
C GLN A 255 21.46 98.11 -23.20
N GLU A 256 20.80 97.15 -22.54
CA GLU A 256 19.70 96.30 -23.04
C GLU A 256 20.01 95.22 -24.11
N LYS A 257 19.95 93.93 -23.72
CA LYS A 257 19.57 92.82 -24.62
C LYS A 257 18.82 91.67 -23.93
N VAL A 258 17.55 91.52 -24.33
CA VAL A 258 16.89 90.33 -24.90
C VAL A 258 17.20 88.97 -24.25
N ALA A 259 16.21 88.45 -23.51
CA ALA A 259 16.15 87.06 -23.07
C ALA A 259 15.83 86.11 -24.23
N ILE A 260 16.71 85.14 -24.46
CA ILE A 260 16.52 84.02 -25.40
C ILE A 260 15.82 82.87 -24.69
N ARG A 261 14.76 82.41 -25.37
CA ARG A 261 13.85 81.32 -25.05
C ARG A 261 14.58 79.96 -25.09
N VAL A 262 14.65 79.26 -23.96
CA VAL A 262 15.06 77.84 -23.89
C VAL A 262 13.80 76.98 -23.83
N TYR A 263 13.56 76.19 -24.88
CA TYR A 263 12.51 75.16 -24.89
C TYR A 263 12.97 73.93 -24.08
N LYS A 264 12.24 73.62 -22.99
CA LYS A 264 12.27 72.30 -22.34
C LYS A 264 11.50 71.31 -23.22
N VAL A 265 12.19 70.32 -23.78
CA VAL A 265 11.56 69.11 -24.35
C VAL A 265 11.20 68.19 -23.18
N HIS A 266 9.91 67.93 -23.00
CA HIS A 266 9.41 66.89 -22.11
C HIS A 266 9.71 65.51 -22.73
N LYS A 267 10.44 64.64 -22.02
CA LYS A 267 10.38 63.19 -22.23
C LYS A 267 9.26 62.65 -21.35
N VAL A 268 8.19 62.18 -21.99
CA VAL A 268 7.16 61.33 -21.37
C VAL A 268 7.73 59.91 -21.30
N PRO A 269 7.72 59.20 -20.15
CA PRO A 269 8.08 57.80 -20.10
C PRO A 269 6.96 56.96 -20.71
N ASP A 270 7.35 55.98 -21.54
CA ASP A 270 6.48 55.06 -22.25
C ASP A 270 5.69 54.18 -21.27
N ASN A 271 4.39 54.43 -21.17
CA ASN A 271 3.50 53.87 -20.15
C ASN A 271 2.95 52.46 -20.53
N ARG A 272 3.56 51.79 -21.51
CA ARG A 272 3.18 50.44 -21.97
C ARG A 272 4.02 49.33 -21.36
N GLU A 273 5.30 49.59 -21.09
CA GLU A 273 6.20 48.61 -20.47
C GLU A 273 5.88 48.41 -18.99
N ALA A 274 5.62 49.51 -18.26
CA ALA A 274 5.19 49.46 -16.87
C ALA A 274 3.85 48.73 -16.66
N ALA A 275 2.95 48.79 -17.65
CA ALA A 275 1.67 48.07 -17.60
C ALA A 275 1.82 46.56 -17.88
N ARG A 276 2.75 46.17 -18.76
CA ARG A 276 3.08 44.76 -19.03
C ARG A 276 3.74 44.09 -17.84
N VAL A 277 4.74 44.74 -17.24
CA VAL A 277 5.45 44.21 -16.07
C VAL A 277 4.47 44.00 -14.91
N LYS A 278 3.53 44.93 -14.70
CA LYS A 278 2.50 44.79 -13.67
C LYS A 278 1.53 43.62 -13.93
N GLN A 279 1.15 43.38 -15.18
CA GLN A 279 0.31 42.22 -15.54
C GLN A 279 1.06 40.89 -15.37
N GLU A 280 2.34 40.84 -15.73
CA GLU A 280 3.20 39.67 -15.53
C GLU A 280 3.42 39.39 -14.03
N GLU A 281 3.62 40.42 -13.20
CA GLU A 281 3.69 40.29 -11.73
C GLU A 281 2.37 39.80 -11.12
N GLU A 282 1.23 40.32 -11.56
CA GLU A 282 -0.09 39.87 -11.08
C GLU A 282 -0.38 38.41 -11.46
N ALA A 283 0.02 37.96 -12.65
CA ALA A 283 -0.10 36.57 -13.08
C ALA A 283 0.79 35.63 -12.25
N ILE A 284 2.03 36.03 -11.97
CA ILE A 284 2.94 35.27 -11.10
C ILE A 284 2.38 35.17 -9.67
N ILE A 285 1.78 36.24 -9.16
CA ILE A 285 1.14 36.23 -7.83
C ILE A 285 -0.11 35.32 -7.80
N ALA A 286 -0.89 35.29 -8.89
CA ALA A 286 -2.05 34.41 -9.00
C ALA A 286 -1.65 32.93 -9.04
N ASP A 287 -0.63 32.58 -9.84
CA ASP A 287 -0.09 31.22 -9.89
C ASP A 287 0.49 30.79 -8.54
N LYS A 288 1.22 31.68 -7.86
CA LYS A 288 1.72 31.45 -6.50
C LYS A 288 0.61 31.10 -5.50
N LYS A 289 -0.53 31.81 -5.54
CA LYS A 289 -1.67 31.51 -4.65
C LYS A 289 -2.31 30.16 -4.97
N ARG A 290 -2.38 29.80 -6.26
CA ARG A 290 -2.93 28.51 -6.70
C ARG A 290 -2.07 27.34 -6.23
N PHE A 291 -0.75 27.40 -6.42
CA PHE A 291 0.17 26.36 -5.96
C PHE A 291 0.14 26.15 -4.44
N HIS A 292 -0.03 27.22 -3.66
CA HIS A 292 -0.15 27.10 -2.22
C HIS A 292 -1.49 26.48 -1.77
N ALA A 293 -2.59 26.77 -2.48
CA ALA A 293 -3.87 26.11 -2.26
C ALA A 293 -3.80 24.61 -2.60
N ASP A 294 -3.19 24.26 -3.73
CA ASP A 294 -3.00 22.87 -4.17
C ASP A 294 -2.15 22.07 -3.17
N ALA A 295 -1.08 22.67 -2.62
CA ALA A 295 -0.26 22.05 -1.58
C ALA A 295 -1.06 21.73 -0.29
N ASN A 296 -1.95 22.64 0.14
CA ASN A 296 -2.80 22.40 1.31
C ASN A 296 -3.85 21.30 1.07
N ILE A 297 -4.39 21.22 -0.15
CA ILE A 297 -5.32 20.13 -0.54
C ILE A 297 -4.61 18.77 -0.46
N LEU A 298 -3.39 18.68 -0.98
CA LEU A 298 -2.60 17.45 -0.95
C LEU A 298 -2.20 17.06 0.48
N LEU A 299 -1.84 18.03 1.32
CA LEU A 299 -1.56 17.79 2.73
C LEU A 299 -2.77 17.17 3.46
N ASN A 300 -3.97 17.72 3.25
CA ASN A 300 -5.19 17.16 3.83
C ASN A 300 -5.46 15.73 3.33
N LEU A 301 -5.25 15.48 2.03
CA LEU A 301 -5.40 14.13 1.46
C LEU A 301 -4.42 13.13 2.07
N SER A 302 -3.18 13.54 2.35
CA SER A 302 -2.17 12.68 3.00
C SER A 302 -2.59 12.30 4.42
N VAL A 303 -3.18 13.23 5.18
CA VAL A 303 -3.69 12.98 6.54
C VAL A 303 -4.88 12.02 6.49
N ASP A 304 -5.81 12.22 5.56
CA ASP A 304 -6.97 11.34 5.38
C ASP A 304 -6.55 9.90 5.00
N LEU A 305 -5.55 9.76 4.12
CA LEU A 305 -4.94 8.49 3.76
C LEU A 305 -4.29 7.80 4.96
N HIS A 306 -3.55 8.56 5.79
CA HIS A 306 -2.92 8.02 6.99
C HIS A 306 -3.95 7.48 8.00
N VAL A 307 -5.07 8.19 8.18
CA VAL A 307 -6.20 7.75 9.01
C VAL A 307 -6.88 6.50 8.43
N ALA A 308 -7.01 6.41 7.11
CA ALA A 308 -7.53 5.21 6.44
C ALA A 308 -6.61 3.99 6.63
N LEU A 309 -5.30 4.16 6.46
CA LEU A 309 -4.27 3.14 6.72
C LEU A 309 -4.34 2.60 8.16
N ALA A 310 -4.47 3.49 9.14
CA ALA A 310 -4.61 3.10 10.54
C ALA A 310 -5.86 2.26 10.80
N LYS A 311 -6.96 2.49 10.07
CA LYS A 311 -8.19 1.68 10.15
C LYS A 311 -8.04 0.33 9.43
N CYS A 312 -7.35 0.31 8.29
CA CYS A 312 -7.10 -0.90 7.49
C CYS A 312 -6.12 -1.86 8.18
N SER A 313 -5.15 -1.36 8.95
CA SER A 313 -4.22 -2.18 9.74
C SER A 313 -4.88 -3.12 10.76
N LYS A 314 -6.19 -2.94 11.02
CA LYS A 314 -7.01 -3.80 11.89
C LYS A 314 -7.65 -4.99 11.15
N TYR A 315 -7.47 -5.11 9.83
CA TYR A 315 -8.03 -6.15 9.00
C TYR A 315 -6.91 -6.93 8.28
N ASP A 316 -6.98 -8.26 8.29
CA ASP A 316 -5.92 -9.19 7.80
C ASP A 316 -5.79 -9.26 6.26
N ASN A 317 -6.12 -8.21 5.50
CA ASN A 317 -5.96 -8.22 4.03
C ASN A 317 -4.68 -7.46 3.58
N PRO A 318 -3.55 -8.16 3.38
CA PRO A 318 -2.26 -7.54 3.08
C PRO A 318 -2.22 -6.77 1.75
N GLU A 319 -2.99 -7.17 0.74
CA GLU A 319 -2.98 -6.50 -0.57
C GLU A 319 -3.55 -5.09 -0.50
N SER A 320 -4.58 -4.89 0.33
CA SER A 320 -5.18 -3.58 0.53
C SER A 320 -4.25 -2.62 1.30
N VAL A 321 -3.45 -3.15 2.23
CA VAL A 321 -2.49 -2.33 3.00
C VAL A 321 -1.33 -1.86 2.12
N ILE A 322 -0.84 -2.73 1.22
CA ILE A 322 0.27 -2.42 0.31
C ILE A 322 -0.14 -1.30 -0.67
N LEU A 323 -1.28 -1.45 -1.35
CA LEU A 323 -1.74 -0.44 -2.33
C LEU A 323 -1.96 0.93 -1.69
N TYR A 324 -2.52 0.98 -0.48
CA TYR A 324 -2.71 2.24 0.23
C TYR A 324 -1.39 2.87 0.70
N ASN A 325 -0.39 2.04 1.06
CA ASN A 325 0.92 2.53 1.46
C ASN A 325 1.68 3.15 0.27
N ASP A 326 1.59 2.54 -0.90
CA ASP A 326 2.21 3.06 -2.13
C ASP A 326 1.60 4.42 -2.52
N VAL A 327 0.26 4.53 -2.49
CA VAL A 327 -0.44 5.80 -2.75
C VAL A 327 -0.09 6.87 -1.70
N TYR A 328 0.09 6.49 -0.43
CA TYR A 328 0.50 7.42 0.61
C TYR A 328 1.90 8.00 0.34
N HIS A 329 2.87 7.14 0.01
CA HIS A 329 4.22 7.57 -0.31
C HIS A 329 4.27 8.45 -1.57
N ASP A 330 3.52 8.11 -2.62
CA ASP A 330 3.42 8.94 -3.82
C ASP A 330 2.88 10.34 -3.52
N VAL A 331 1.85 10.45 -2.66
CA VAL A 331 1.28 11.75 -2.26
C VAL A 331 2.28 12.56 -1.44
N VAL A 332 3.03 11.93 -0.52
CA VAL A 332 4.08 12.60 0.26
C VAL A 332 5.19 13.12 -0.65
N ASP A 333 5.64 12.32 -1.62
CA ASP A 333 6.68 12.71 -2.58
C ASP A 333 6.23 13.86 -3.49
N ILE A 334 4.94 13.93 -3.82
CA ILE A 334 4.38 15.06 -4.57
C ILE A 334 4.36 16.31 -3.68
N ILE A 335 3.96 16.19 -2.41
CA ILE A 335 3.98 17.31 -1.45
C ILE A 335 5.41 17.86 -1.30
N ASP A 336 6.41 17.00 -1.16
CA ASP A 336 7.80 17.42 -1.04
C ASP A 336 8.32 18.09 -2.30
N ARG A 337 7.96 17.61 -3.49
CA ARG A 337 8.29 18.26 -4.77
C ARG A 337 7.63 19.63 -4.92
N VAL A 338 6.37 19.77 -4.50
CA VAL A 338 5.66 21.06 -4.54
C VAL A 338 6.26 22.04 -3.54
N ASN A 339 6.55 21.60 -2.31
CA ASN A 339 7.14 22.43 -1.26
C ASN A 339 8.56 22.91 -1.60
N ASN A 340 9.32 22.12 -2.38
CA ASN A 340 10.66 22.45 -2.83
C ASN A 340 10.70 23.10 -4.24
N SER A 341 9.54 23.43 -4.81
CA SER A 341 9.48 24.15 -6.09
C SER A 341 10.10 25.55 -5.96
N PRO A 342 10.85 26.05 -6.98
CA PRO A 342 11.39 27.41 -6.99
C PRO A 342 10.33 28.49 -6.72
N ILE A 343 9.08 28.23 -7.14
CA ILE A 343 7.94 29.13 -6.96
C ILE A 343 7.56 29.22 -5.47
N VAL A 344 7.56 28.10 -4.74
CA VAL A 344 7.19 28.02 -3.31
C VAL A 344 8.37 28.40 -2.41
N LEU A 345 9.59 27.97 -2.73
CA LEU A 345 10.80 28.34 -1.99
C LEU A 345 11.09 29.84 -2.03
N SER A 346 10.65 30.55 -3.07
CA SER A 346 10.74 32.03 -3.12
C SER A 346 9.91 32.76 -2.06
N GLN A 347 9.14 32.04 -1.22
CA GLN A 347 8.34 32.56 -0.12
C GLN A 347 8.93 32.33 1.29
N LYS A 348 9.94 31.45 1.44
CA LYS A 348 10.62 31.19 2.72
C LYS A 348 11.86 32.07 2.86
#